data_AF-A0A929NXX8-F1
#
_entry.id   AF-A0A929NXX8-F1
#
_cell.length_a   1.000
_cell.length_b   1.000
_cell.length_c   1.000
_cell.angle_alpha   90.00
_cell.angle_beta   90.00
_cell.angle_gamma   90.00
#
_symmetry.space_group_name_H-M   'P 1'
#
loop_
_entity.id
_entity.type
_entity.pdbx_description
1 polymer ?
#
loop_
_entity_poly.entity_id
_entity_poly.type
_entity_poly.pdbx_seq_one_letter_code
_entity_poly.pdbx_strand_id
1 'polypeptide(L)'
;MLDLLLEPTAIFIKSGISAFRKSKEHHNLLIAVQDRIRREVKFNAAILQEFMKYSNDSSKDEYLCLTLLKGLQTEAFDEINKGILPLSIFFEKKSLKSDFPNWQKKDTEQYFKWMDSIETQYDLLERVYHRIKLAQTFAKGNRLQGNMRYIQFMLIGFQKSISNTELQTAS
;
A
#
# COMPACT_ATOMS: atom_id res chain seq x y z
N MET A 1 31.89 -22.68 16.01
CA MET A 1 32.31 -21.71 17.05
C MET A 1 31.69 -20.33 16.86
N LEU A 2 31.49 -19.83 15.63
CA LEU A 2 30.67 -18.63 15.37
C LEU A 2 29.22 -18.78 15.84
N ASP A 3 28.64 -19.99 15.76
CA ASP A 3 27.26 -20.28 16.18
C ASP A 3 27.00 -19.99 17.67
N LEU A 4 28.01 -20.18 18.53
CA LEU A 4 27.91 -19.94 19.98
C LEU A 4 27.81 -18.46 20.34
N LEU A 5 28.28 -17.56 19.46
CA LEU A 5 28.16 -16.11 19.60
C LEU A 5 26.93 -15.56 18.88
N LEU A 6 26.44 -16.27 17.84
CA LEU A 6 25.25 -15.88 17.09
C LEU A 6 23.95 -16.12 17.88
N GLU A 7 23.89 -17.19 18.68
CA GLU A 7 22.70 -17.50 19.51
C GLU A 7 22.35 -16.41 20.54
N PRO A 8 23.28 -15.96 21.41
CA PRO A 8 23.01 -14.88 22.37
C PRO A 8 22.62 -13.57 21.69
N THR A 9 23.25 -13.27 20.56
CA THR A 9 22.99 -12.06 19.77
C THR A 9 21.59 -12.12 19.15
N ALA A 10 21.18 -13.27 18.62
CA ALA A 10 19.83 -13.49 18.10
C ALA A 10 18.76 -13.38 19.21
N ILE A 11 19.04 -13.88 20.42
CA ILE A 11 18.16 -13.75 21.58
C ILE A 11 18.05 -12.28 22.03
N PHE A 12 19.16 -11.55 22.04
CA PHE A 12 19.18 -10.12 22.39
C PHE A 12 18.41 -9.28 21.37
N ILE A 13 18.61 -9.52 20.07
CA ILE A 13 17.87 -8.85 19.00
C ILE A 13 16.37 -9.17 19.08
N LYS A 14 15.99 -10.44 19.26
CA LYS A 14 14.59 -10.83 19.42
C LYS A 14 13.96 -10.19 20.67
N SER A 15 14.70 -10.12 21.78
CA SER A 15 14.21 -9.50 23.02
C SER A 15 14.08 -7.99 22.89
N GLY A 16 15.04 -7.33 22.23
CA GLY A 16 14.99 -5.89 21.92
C GLY A 16 13.85 -5.53 20.99
N ILE A 17 13.60 -6.30 19.94
CA ILE A 17 12.44 -6.14 19.04
C ILE A 17 11.13 -6.35 19.81
N SER A 18 11.08 -7.34 20.70
CA SER A 18 9.91 -7.62 21.53
C SER A 18 9.61 -6.51 22.54
N ALA A 19 10.65 -5.92 23.14
CA ALA A 19 10.53 -4.78 24.04
C ALA A 19 10.13 -3.50 23.28
N PHE A 20 10.73 -3.26 22.12
CA PHE A 20 10.35 -2.16 21.22
C PHE A 20 8.89 -2.26 20.82
N ARG A 21 8.42 -3.44 20.39
CA ARG A 21 7.00 -3.67 20.03
C ARG A 21 6.01 -3.32 21.15
N LYS A 22 6.43 -3.40 22.41
CA LYS A 22 5.61 -3.08 23.60
C LYS A 22 5.75 -1.63 24.06
N SER A 23 6.63 -0.85 23.44
CA SER A 23 6.90 0.53 23.84
C SER A 23 5.87 1.50 23.27
N LYS A 24 5.64 2.61 23.98
CA LYS A 24 4.75 3.68 23.51
C LYS A 24 5.31 4.36 22.25
N GLU A 25 6.63 4.44 22.14
CA GLU A 25 7.33 5.00 20.97
C GLU A 25 7.06 4.18 19.72
N HIS A 26 7.05 2.85 19.81
CA HIS A 26 6.71 1.99 18.69
C HIS A 26 5.26 2.16 18.25
N HIS A 27 4.33 2.24 19.19
CA HIS A 27 2.92 2.49 18.88
C HIS A 27 2.74 3.84 18.18
N ASN A 28 3.34 4.91 18.69
CA ASN A 28 3.30 6.23 18.07
C ASN A 28 3.93 6.23 16.67
N LEU A 29 5.04 5.53 16.48
CA LEU A 29 5.68 5.37 15.18
C LEU A 29 4.77 4.63 14.19
N LEU A 30 4.15 3.53 14.63
CA LEU A 30 3.21 2.76 13.82
C LEU A 30 2.04 3.64 13.38
N ILE A 31 1.46 4.42 14.28
CA ILE A 31 0.37 5.36 13.95
C ILE A 31 0.84 6.39 12.92
N ALA A 32 2.00 7.01 13.13
CA ALA A 32 2.52 8.03 12.24
C ALA A 32 2.78 7.47 10.83
N VAL A 33 3.39 6.28 10.74
CA VAL A 33 3.67 5.58 9.49
C VAL A 33 2.38 5.21 8.76
N GLN A 34 1.43 4.58 9.46
CA GLN A 34 0.15 4.19 8.86
C GLN A 34 -0.67 5.40 8.43
N ASP A 35 -0.71 6.48 9.21
CA ASP A 35 -1.44 7.70 8.84
C ASP A 35 -0.83 8.37 7.60
N ARG A 36 0.51 8.42 7.52
CA ARG A 36 1.20 8.98 6.36
C ARG A 36 0.88 8.21 5.08
N ILE A 37 1.02 6.89 5.12
CA ILE A 37 0.66 6.01 3.99
C ILE A 37 -0.84 6.16 3.66
N ARG A 38 -1.71 6.23 4.67
CA ARG A 38 -3.15 6.39 4.48
C ARG A 38 -3.50 7.68 3.73
N ARG A 39 -2.82 8.80 4.03
CA ARG A 39 -3.04 10.08 3.33
C ARG A 39 -2.64 9.98 1.86
N GLU A 40 -1.50 9.38 1.58
CA GLU A 40 -1.01 9.17 0.20
C GLU A 40 -1.94 8.24 -0.59
N VAL A 41 -2.40 7.15 0.02
CA VAL A 41 -3.38 6.24 -0.58
C VAL A 41 -4.69 6.94 -0.92
N LYS A 42 -5.21 7.79 -0.02
CA LYS A 42 -6.42 8.58 -0.27
C LYS A 42 -6.23 9.56 -1.44
N PHE A 43 -5.08 10.24 -1.48
CA PHE A 43 -4.74 11.16 -2.55
C PHE A 43 -4.65 10.43 -3.90
N ASN A 44 -3.93 9.31 -3.96
CA ASN A 44 -3.83 8.49 -5.16
C ASN A 44 -5.18 7.94 -5.62
N ALA A 45 -6.03 7.51 -4.68
CA ALA A 45 -7.38 7.07 -4.99
C ALA A 45 -8.22 8.19 -5.61
N ALA A 46 -8.11 9.42 -5.11
CA ALA A 46 -8.79 10.60 -5.66
C ALA A 46 -8.29 10.95 -7.08
N ILE A 47 -6.97 10.91 -7.32
CA ILE A 47 -6.40 11.09 -8.66
C ILE A 47 -6.97 10.05 -9.63
N LEU A 48 -7.02 8.78 -9.23
CA LEU A 48 -7.55 7.73 -10.09
C LEU A 48 -9.06 7.85 -10.30
N GLN A 49 -9.81 8.39 -9.34
CA GLN A 49 -11.22 8.72 -9.55
C GLN A 49 -11.40 9.78 -10.64
N GLU A 50 -10.62 10.87 -10.57
CA GLU A 50 -10.62 11.89 -11.60
C GLU A 50 -10.17 11.32 -12.96
N PHE A 51 -9.09 10.53 -12.99
CA PHE A 51 -8.65 9.84 -14.20
C PHE A 51 -9.78 9.03 -14.86
N MET A 52 -10.56 8.28 -14.07
CA MET A 52 -11.66 7.48 -14.60
C MET A 52 -12.75 8.34 -15.22
N LYS A 53 -13.07 9.50 -14.64
CA LYS A 53 -14.06 10.44 -15.20
C LYS A 53 -13.63 10.93 -16.59
N TYR A 54 -12.40 11.40 -16.73
CA TYR A 54 -11.88 11.91 -18.00
C TYR A 54 -11.60 10.80 -19.03
N SER A 55 -11.16 9.62 -18.59
CA SER A 55 -10.85 8.50 -19.50
C SER A 55 -12.09 7.89 -20.16
N ASN A 56 -13.28 8.06 -19.56
CA ASN A 56 -14.54 7.57 -20.08
C ASN A 56 -15.30 8.64 -20.89
N ASP A 57 -14.83 9.90 -20.90
CA ASP A 57 -15.46 10.98 -21.65
C ASP A 57 -15.15 10.87 -23.16
N SER A 58 -16.08 11.33 -23.99
CA SER A 58 -16.04 11.23 -25.45
C SER A 58 -14.90 12.06 -26.07
N SER A 59 -14.44 13.08 -25.34
CA SER A 59 -13.41 14.04 -25.75
C SER A 59 -11.99 13.66 -25.31
N LYS A 60 -11.81 12.51 -24.63
CA LYS A 60 -10.55 11.99 -24.06
C LYS A 60 -9.35 12.92 -24.19
N ASP A 61 -9.21 13.83 -23.22
CA ASP A 61 -7.99 14.62 -23.10
C ASP A 61 -6.86 13.70 -22.58
N GLU A 62 -6.13 13.11 -23.53
CA GLU A 62 -4.99 12.23 -23.26
C GLU A 62 -3.89 12.94 -22.48
N TYR A 63 -3.68 14.24 -22.74
CA TYR A 63 -2.70 15.04 -22.02
C TYR A 63 -3.06 15.19 -20.54
N LEU A 64 -4.34 15.46 -20.24
CA LEU A 64 -4.84 15.50 -18.86
C LEU A 64 -4.71 14.13 -18.19
N CYS A 65 -5.08 13.05 -18.88
CA CYS A 65 -4.94 11.68 -18.35
C CYS A 65 -3.49 11.34 -18.00
N LEU A 66 -2.53 11.68 -18.88
CA LEU A 66 -1.11 11.48 -18.63
C LEU A 66 -0.61 12.33 -17.47
N THR A 67 -1.11 13.56 -17.35
CA THR A 67 -0.76 14.48 -16.25
C THR A 67 -1.25 13.93 -14.90
N LEU A 68 -2.48 13.41 -14.85
CA LEU A 68 -3.03 12.77 -13.64
C LEU A 68 -2.19 11.55 -13.23
N LEU A 69 -1.80 10.69 -14.18
CA LEU A 69 -0.94 9.54 -13.87
C LEU A 69 0.45 9.95 -13.40
N LYS A 70 1.04 11.01 -13.98
CA LYS A 70 2.32 11.57 -13.50
C LYS A 70 2.20 12.14 -12.09
N GLY A 71 1.02 12.65 -11.72
CA GLY A 71 0.73 13.23 -10.41
C GLY A 71 0.48 12.23 -9.28
N LEU A 72 0.41 10.91 -9.56
CA LEU A 72 0.37 9.91 -8.51
C LEU A 72 1.60 10.05 -7.59
N GLN A 73 1.43 9.75 -6.31
CA GLN A 73 2.45 9.91 -5.27
C GLN A 73 2.93 8.54 -4.77
N THR A 74 4.21 8.46 -4.45
CA THR A 74 4.81 7.27 -3.83
C THR A 74 5.84 7.58 -2.74
N GLU A 75 5.95 8.85 -2.37
CA GLU A 75 7.01 9.38 -1.52
C GLU A 75 6.96 8.78 -0.12
N ALA A 76 5.77 8.64 0.47
CA ALA A 76 5.62 8.05 1.80
C ALA A 76 6.10 6.61 1.82
N PHE A 77 5.69 5.80 0.84
CA PHE A 77 6.19 4.42 0.72
C PHE A 77 7.69 4.38 0.45
N ASP A 78 8.19 5.18 -0.49
CA ASP A 78 9.61 5.21 -0.85
C ASP A 78 10.48 5.57 0.37
N GLU A 79 10.04 6.50 1.22
CA GLU A 79 10.73 6.86 2.45
C GLU A 79 10.73 5.75 3.49
N ILE A 80 9.59 5.10 3.72
CA ILE A 80 9.50 4.01 4.71
C ILE A 80 10.28 2.79 4.23
N ASN A 81 10.22 2.47 2.94
CA ASN A 81 10.94 1.36 2.33
C ASN A 81 12.46 1.55 2.35
N LYS A 82 12.94 2.80 2.30
CA LYS A 82 14.36 3.15 2.51
C LYS A 82 14.76 3.17 3.99
N GLY A 83 13.79 3.09 4.89
CA GLY A 83 14.01 3.10 6.33
C GLY A 83 14.69 1.82 6.83
N ILE A 84 15.16 1.88 8.07
CA ILE A 84 15.84 0.75 8.74
C ILE A 84 14.83 -0.36 9.11
N LEU A 85 13.58 0.03 9.39
CA LEU A 85 12.54 -0.90 9.83
C LEU A 85 11.81 -1.48 8.62
N PRO A 86 11.67 -2.82 8.53
CA PRO A 86 10.93 -3.44 7.45
C PRO A 86 9.43 -3.06 7.51
N LEU A 87 8.87 -2.75 6.34
CA LEU A 87 7.47 -2.36 6.16
C LEU A 87 6.48 -3.38 6.75
N SER A 88 6.85 -4.66 6.76
CA SER A 88 6.04 -5.74 7.33
C SER A 88 5.69 -5.51 8.80
N ILE A 89 6.53 -4.81 9.58
CA ILE A 89 6.26 -4.50 10.99
C ILE A 89 5.06 -3.54 11.13
N PHE A 90 4.84 -2.67 10.17
CA PHE A 90 3.78 -1.67 10.23
C PHE A 90 2.45 -2.18 9.67
N PHE A 91 2.45 -3.29 8.92
CA PHE A 91 1.30 -3.77 8.12
C PHE A 91 1.16 -5.30 8.20
N GLU A 92 0.97 -5.83 9.40
CA GLU A 92 0.95 -7.29 9.68
C GLU A 92 -0.41 -7.98 9.46
N LYS A 93 -1.50 -7.22 9.24
CA LYS A 93 -2.86 -7.81 9.17
C LYS A 93 -2.97 -8.80 8.00
N LYS A 94 -3.35 -10.03 8.34
CA LYS A 94 -3.66 -11.12 7.40
C LYS A 94 -5.15 -11.11 7.04
N SER A 95 -5.50 -11.69 5.90
CA SER A 95 -6.88 -11.83 5.40
C SER A 95 -7.54 -10.51 4.99
N LEU A 96 -7.13 -10.02 3.81
CA LEU A 96 -7.63 -8.77 3.23
C LEU A 96 -8.93 -8.94 2.43
N LYS A 97 -9.27 -10.16 1.99
CA LYS A 97 -10.35 -10.39 1.00
C LYS A 97 -11.72 -9.90 1.48
N SER A 98 -11.99 -9.92 2.80
CA SER A 98 -13.23 -9.40 3.39
C SER A 98 -13.33 -7.87 3.39
N ASP A 99 -12.21 -7.15 3.29
CA ASP A 99 -12.18 -5.69 3.36
C ASP A 99 -12.42 -5.03 1.98
N PHE A 100 -12.53 -5.80 0.90
CA PHE A 100 -12.68 -5.25 -0.46
C PHE A 100 -14.11 -4.75 -0.74
N PRO A 101 -14.26 -3.68 -1.56
CA PRO A 101 -15.57 -3.23 -2.01
C PRO A 101 -16.22 -4.26 -2.96
N ASN A 102 -17.55 -4.42 -2.85
CA ASN A 102 -18.35 -5.15 -3.83
C ASN A 102 -18.46 -4.33 -5.13
N TRP A 103 -17.51 -4.51 -6.05
CA TRP A 103 -17.57 -3.98 -7.41
C TRP A 103 -18.35 -4.90 -8.36
N GLN A 104 -18.49 -4.49 -9.63
CA GLN A 104 -19.10 -5.33 -10.66
C GLN A 104 -18.49 -6.74 -10.62
N LYS A 105 -19.35 -7.77 -10.57
CA LYS A 105 -18.93 -9.16 -10.28
C LYS A 105 -17.80 -9.65 -11.20
N LYS A 106 -17.87 -9.33 -12.50
CA LYS A 106 -16.94 -9.84 -13.51
C LYS A 106 -15.50 -9.33 -13.36
N ASP A 107 -15.33 -8.03 -13.14
CA ASP A 107 -13.99 -7.43 -12.93
C ASP A 107 -13.42 -7.85 -11.57
N THR A 108 -14.29 -7.95 -10.56
CA THR A 108 -13.94 -8.33 -9.19
C THR A 108 -13.34 -9.73 -9.11
N GLU A 109 -13.92 -10.71 -9.80
CA GLU A 109 -13.38 -12.08 -9.85
C GLU A 109 -11.98 -12.14 -10.47
N GLN A 110 -11.75 -11.40 -11.56
CA GLN A 110 -10.44 -11.35 -12.20
C GLN A 110 -9.40 -10.66 -11.31
N TYR A 111 -9.77 -9.57 -10.64
CA TYR A 111 -8.88 -8.87 -9.72
C TYR A 111 -8.50 -9.74 -8.53
N PHE A 112 -9.45 -10.48 -7.95
CA PHE A 112 -9.13 -11.42 -6.89
C PHE A 112 -8.20 -12.55 -7.34
N LYS A 113 -8.34 -13.06 -8.57
CA LYS A 113 -7.38 -14.03 -9.13
C LYS A 113 -5.97 -13.44 -9.24
N TRP A 114 -5.83 -12.18 -9.66
CA TRP A 114 -4.53 -11.52 -9.73
C TRP A 114 -3.92 -11.19 -8.35
N MET A 115 -4.72 -11.28 -7.31
CA MET A 115 -4.35 -11.02 -5.92
C MET A 115 -4.18 -12.29 -5.09
N ASP A 116 -4.21 -13.47 -5.72
CA ASP A 116 -4.21 -14.72 -4.96
C ASP A 116 -2.91 -14.95 -4.17
N SER A 117 -1.80 -14.33 -4.61
CA SER A 117 -0.52 -14.33 -3.92
C SER A 117 -0.38 -13.25 -2.82
N ILE A 118 -1.43 -12.49 -2.52
CA ILE A 118 -1.39 -11.38 -1.56
C ILE A 118 -2.00 -11.86 -0.24
N GLU A 119 -1.16 -12.05 0.77
CA GLU A 119 -1.57 -12.61 2.06
C GLU A 119 -1.73 -11.54 3.15
N THR A 120 -0.91 -10.48 3.07
CA THR A 120 -0.80 -9.43 4.10
C THR A 120 -1.08 -8.04 3.55
N GLN A 121 -1.39 -7.09 4.45
CA GLN A 121 -1.46 -5.66 4.11
C GLN A 121 -0.18 -5.16 3.45
N TYR A 122 0.97 -5.63 3.93
CA TYR A 122 2.27 -5.32 3.35
C TYR A 122 2.34 -5.76 1.87
N ASP A 123 1.97 -6.99 1.54
CA ASP A 123 2.01 -7.50 0.16
C ASP A 123 1.10 -6.67 -0.76
N LEU A 124 -0.06 -6.26 -0.25
CA LEU A 124 -1.00 -5.41 -0.97
C LEU A 124 -0.40 -4.03 -1.22
N LEU A 125 0.17 -3.43 -0.18
CA LEU A 125 0.83 -2.13 -0.26
C LEU A 125 1.95 -2.16 -1.30
N GLU A 126 2.88 -3.11 -1.19
CA GLU A 126 3.98 -3.25 -2.13
C GLU A 126 3.48 -3.43 -3.57
N ARG A 127 2.47 -4.30 -3.78
CA ARG A 127 1.88 -4.52 -5.09
C ARG A 127 1.27 -3.25 -5.69
N VAL A 128 0.52 -2.49 -4.90
CA VAL A 128 -0.10 -1.22 -5.33
C VAL A 128 0.97 -0.25 -5.79
N TYR A 129 2.01 -0.05 -4.98
CA TYR A 129 3.04 0.93 -5.24
C TYR A 129 3.90 0.57 -6.45
N HIS A 130 4.20 -0.71 -6.65
CA HIS A 130 4.82 -1.18 -7.89
C HIS A 130 3.96 -0.89 -9.12
N ARG A 131 2.64 -1.10 -9.03
CA ARG A 131 1.74 -0.79 -10.16
C ARG A 131 1.62 0.71 -10.42
N ILE A 132 1.64 1.55 -9.38
CA ILE A 132 1.68 3.02 -9.51
C ILE A 132 2.99 3.45 -10.20
N LYS A 133 4.15 2.97 -9.75
CA LYS A 133 5.45 3.28 -10.38
C LYS A 133 5.49 2.88 -11.86
N LEU A 134 4.94 1.72 -12.20
CA LEU A 134 4.83 1.29 -13.60
C LEU A 134 3.94 2.25 -14.41
N ALA A 135 2.75 2.59 -13.89
CA ALA A 135 1.85 3.55 -14.54
C ALA A 135 2.52 4.92 -14.76
N GLN A 136 3.21 5.44 -13.76
CA GLN A 136 3.99 6.68 -13.87
C GLN A 136 5.11 6.57 -14.90
N THR A 137 5.81 5.43 -14.96
CA THR A 137 6.91 5.21 -15.90
C THR A 137 6.41 5.24 -17.34
N PHE A 138 5.28 4.58 -17.63
CA PHE A 138 4.66 4.67 -18.94
C PHE A 138 4.16 6.08 -19.26
N ALA A 139 3.54 6.75 -18.28
CA ALA A 139 3.05 8.12 -18.46
C ALA A 139 4.20 9.11 -18.75
N LYS A 140 5.37 8.93 -18.12
CA LYS A 140 6.59 9.70 -18.45
C LYS A 140 7.03 9.50 -19.91
N GLY A 141 6.85 8.29 -20.44
CA GLY A 141 7.02 7.98 -21.86
C GLY A 141 5.85 8.39 -22.75
N ASN A 142 4.90 9.20 -22.25
CA ASN A 142 3.67 9.62 -22.92
C ASN A 142 2.80 8.46 -23.42
N ARG A 143 2.74 7.37 -22.65
CA ARG A 143 1.89 6.21 -22.93
C ARG A 143 0.93 5.95 -21.79
N LEU A 144 -0.36 5.84 -22.10
CA LEU A 144 -1.37 5.36 -21.16
C LEU A 144 -1.33 3.83 -21.13
N GLN A 145 -0.68 3.26 -20.12
CA GLN A 145 -0.58 1.82 -19.95
C GLN A 145 -0.73 1.41 -18.48
N GLY A 146 -1.39 0.28 -18.27
CA GLY A 146 -1.70 -0.28 -16.95
C GLY A 146 -3.21 -0.31 -16.70
N ASN A 147 -3.64 -1.18 -15.77
CA ASN A 147 -5.04 -1.27 -15.38
C ASN A 147 -5.30 -0.31 -14.20
N MET A 148 -5.71 0.92 -14.50
CA MET A 148 -5.96 1.94 -13.48
C MET A 148 -7.14 1.58 -12.57
N ARG A 149 -8.14 0.82 -13.07
CA ARG A 149 -9.27 0.34 -12.26
C ARG A 149 -8.78 -0.67 -11.23
N TYR A 150 -7.86 -1.54 -11.61
CA TYR A 150 -7.22 -2.49 -10.69
C TYR A 150 -6.37 -1.80 -9.63
N ILE A 151 -5.61 -0.75 -9.99
CA ILE A 151 -4.85 0.03 -9.00
C ILE A 151 -5.81 0.69 -8.00
N GLN A 152 -6.87 1.32 -8.50
CA GLN A 152 -7.90 1.93 -7.66
C GLN A 152 -8.60 0.90 -6.76
N PHE A 153 -8.93 -0.29 -7.29
CA PHE A 153 -9.50 -1.40 -6.53
C PHE A 153 -8.62 -1.76 -5.33
N MET A 154 -7.32 -1.94 -5.57
CA MET A 154 -6.37 -2.28 -4.52
C MET A 154 -6.18 -1.15 -3.50
N LEU A 155 -6.13 0.12 -3.93
CA LEU A 155 -6.04 1.27 -3.03
C LEU A 155 -7.26 1.36 -2.10
N ILE A 156 -8.47 1.16 -2.63
CA ILE A 156 -9.70 1.17 -1.83
C ILE A 156 -9.72 0.00 -0.84
N GLY A 157 -9.36 -1.21 -1.29
CA GLY A 157 -9.26 -2.38 -0.42
C GLY A 157 -8.23 -2.18 0.70
N PHE A 158 -7.07 -1.61 0.36
CA PHE A 158 -6.03 -1.29 1.33
C PHE A 158 -6.50 -0.24 2.34
N GLN A 159 -7.13 0.84 1.88
CA GLN A 159 -7.68 1.88 2.74
C GLN A 159 -8.68 1.31 3.75
N LYS A 160 -9.60 0.44 3.31
CA LYS A 160 -10.55 -0.23 4.20
C LYS A 160 -9.86 -1.14 5.21
N SER A 161 -8.83 -1.86 4.77
CA SER A 161 -8.07 -2.74 5.66
C SER A 161 -7.39 -1.99 6.81
N ILE A 162 -6.87 -0.78 6.55
CA ILE A 162 -6.27 0.08 7.58
C ILE A 162 -7.34 0.74 8.46
N SER A 163 -8.47 1.16 7.88
CA SER A 163 -9.56 1.77 8.66
C SER A 163 -10.15 0.83 9.71
N ASN A 164 -10.16 -0.48 9.46
CA ASN A 164 -10.58 -1.52 10.41
C ASN A 164 -9.50 -1.86 11.45
N THR A 165 -8.29 -1.31 11.31
CA THR A 165 -7.26 -1.38 12.35
C THR A 165 -7.59 -0.27 13.34
N GLU A 166 -8.65 -0.46 14.13
CA GLU A 166 -8.94 0.44 15.23
C GLU A 166 -7.68 0.55 16.08
N LEU A 167 -7.26 1.79 16.28
CA LEU A 167 -6.30 2.17 17.29
C LEU A 167 -6.88 1.68 18.62
N GLN A 168 -6.55 0.45 19.02
CA GLN A 168 -6.72 0.00 20.39
C GLN A 168 -5.83 0.92 21.22
N THR A 169 -6.38 2.08 21.58
CA THR A 169 -5.90 2.89 22.66
C THR A 169 -5.81 1.95 23.85
N ALA A 170 -4.59 1.69 24.28
CA ALA A 170 -4.34 0.96 25.51
C ALA A 170 -5.11 1.69 26.63
N SER A 171 -6.22 1.09 27.04
CA SER A 171 -6.91 1.37 28.30
C SER A 171 -6.24 0.56 29.40
#